data_AF-A0A2I0APC1-F1
#
_entry.id   AF-A0A2I0APC1-F1
#
_cell.length_a   1.000
_cell.length_b   1.000
_cell.length_c   1.000
_cell.angle_alpha   90.00
_cell.angle_beta   90.00
_cell.angle_gamma   90.00
#
_symmetry.space_group_name_H-M   'P 1'
#
loop_
_entity.id
_entity.type
_entity.pdbx_description
1 polymer ?
#
loop_
_entity_poly.entity_id
_entity_poly.type
_entity_poly.pdbx_seq_one_letter_code
_entity_poly.pdbx_strand_id
1 'polypeptide(L)'
;MPPCCKLDFCEFVSSWAGQDCPCRHEFDDEVKSSSILPDEVQGNIGHAAEELGRLAIRDQNCNGDNCERISRRGSRVPLPWELIQPTLRILGHCLLAPLIPQEVRDAASSAVCCVYARASHDIEPQVILAARSLIQLDISTRKTAKDALIFSAPDQASNHI
;
A
#
# COMPACT_ATOMS: atom_id res chain seq x y z
N MET A 1 -4.79 11.37 -18.59
CA MET A 1 -4.12 12.25 -17.61
C MET A 1 -2.62 11.97 -17.66
N PRO A 2 -1.78 12.99 -17.87
CA PRO A 2 -0.31 12.84 -17.90
C PRO A 2 0.24 12.28 -16.57
N PRO A 3 1.42 11.64 -16.57
CA PRO A 3 2.02 11.07 -15.35
C PRO A 3 2.23 12.09 -14.21
N CYS A 4 2.72 13.29 -14.51
CA CYS A 4 2.92 14.36 -13.51
C CYS A 4 1.63 14.67 -12.75
N CYS A 5 0.53 14.89 -13.47
CA CYS A 5 -0.77 15.17 -12.85
C CYS A 5 -1.25 14.00 -11.96
N LYS A 6 -0.91 12.75 -12.30
CA LYS A 6 -1.28 11.58 -11.47
C LYS A 6 -0.49 11.54 -10.17
N LEU A 7 0.79 11.91 -10.20
CA LEU A 7 1.62 12.03 -8.99
C LEU A 7 1.06 13.14 -8.09
N ASP A 8 0.82 14.32 -8.65
CA ASP A 8 0.22 15.45 -7.92
C ASP A 8 -1.13 15.07 -7.29
N PHE A 9 -1.94 14.32 -8.04
CA PHE A 9 -3.21 13.80 -7.53
C PHE A 9 -3.01 12.82 -6.36
N CYS A 10 -2.10 11.86 -6.48
CA CYS A 10 -1.83 10.90 -5.40
C CYS A 10 -1.29 11.61 -4.15
N GLU A 11 -0.38 12.56 -4.32
CA GLU A 11 0.16 13.37 -3.23
C GLU A 11 -0.93 14.20 -2.54
N PHE A 12 -1.81 14.83 -3.31
CA PHE A 12 -2.95 15.57 -2.78
C PHE A 12 -3.88 14.67 -1.98
N VAL A 13 -4.20 13.48 -2.49
CA VAL A 13 -5.05 12.50 -1.82
C VAL A 13 -4.41 12.02 -0.51
N SER A 14 -3.12 11.70 -0.51
CA SER A 14 -2.38 11.31 0.71
C SER A 14 -2.41 12.42 1.75
N SER A 15 -2.17 13.67 1.32
CA SER A 15 -2.18 14.85 2.19
C SER A 15 -3.58 15.13 2.76
N TRP A 16 -4.62 14.97 1.94
CA TRP A 16 -6.02 15.10 2.36
C TRP A 16 -6.45 14.01 3.34
N ALA A 17 -6.04 12.76 3.10
CA ALA A 17 -6.34 11.64 3.98
C ALA A 17 -5.77 11.84 5.40
N GLY A 18 -4.70 12.63 5.52
CA GLY A 18 -4.15 13.10 6.78
C GLY A 18 -3.07 12.17 7.34
N GLN A 19 -2.57 12.55 8.52
CA GLN A 19 -1.29 12.03 9.04
C GLN A 19 -1.26 10.53 9.34
N ASP A 20 -0.05 10.01 9.18
CA ASP A 20 0.50 8.69 9.53
C ASP A 20 -0.08 8.09 10.80
N CYS A 21 -1.13 7.29 10.66
CA CYS A 21 -1.57 6.36 11.70
C CYS A 21 -0.96 4.96 11.43
N PRO A 22 -0.79 4.12 12.47
CA PRO A 22 -0.29 2.76 12.29
C PRO A 22 -1.12 1.93 11.30
N CYS A 23 -2.42 2.19 11.19
CA CYS A 23 -3.36 1.48 10.32
C CYS A 23 -2.96 1.51 8.84
N ARG A 24 -2.20 2.53 8.39
CA ARG A 24 -1.74 2.59 6.99
C ARG A 24 -0.78 1.46 6.64
N HIS A 25 -0.07 0.92 7.63
CA HIS A 25 0.94 -0.13 7.46
C HIS A 25 0.34 -1.53 7.66
N GLU A 26 -0.98 -1.67 7.81
CA GLU A 26 -1.65 -2.99 7.96
C GLU A 26 -1.26 -3.94 6.81
N PHE A 27 -0.97 -3.40 5.63
CA PHE A 27 -0.65 -4.15 4.42
C PHE A 27 0.84 -4.06 4.01
N ASP A 28 1.69 -3.38 4.78
CA ASP A 28 3.10 -3.17 4.42
C ASP A 28 3.85 -4.49 4.26
N ASP A 29 3.59 -5.48 5.12
CA ASP A 29 4.24 -6.79 5.08
C ASP A 29 3.92 -7.52 3.75
N GLU A 30 2.68 -7.39 3.27
CA GLU A 30 2.20 -8.00 2.02
C GLU A 30 2.72 -7.24 0.78
N VAL A 31 2.75 -5.91 0.85
CA VAL A 31 3.30 -5.05 -0.21
C VAL A 31 4.82 -5.22 -0.36
N LYS A 32 5.56 -5.31 0.75
CA LYS A 32 7.01 -5.57 0.73
C LYS A 32 7.31 -6.97 0.18
N SER A 33 6.58 -7.99 0.61
CA SER A 33 6.74 -9.36 0.12
C SER A 33 6.49 -9.48 -1.39
N SER A 34 5.59 -8.67 -1.94
CA SER A 34 5.30 -8.62 -3.38
C SER A 34 6.26 -7.74 -4.18
N SER A 35 7.00 -6.82 -3.53
CA SER A 35 7.93 -5.89 -4.19
C SER A 35 9.40 -6.37 -4.23
N ILE A 36 9.80 -7.31 -3.38
CA ILE A 36 11.17 -7.85 -3.35
C ILE A 36 11.38 -8.85 -4.52
N LEU A 37 12.37 -8.62 -5.40
CA LEU A 37 12.89 -9.64 -6.33
C LEU A 37 13.70 -10.68 -5.56
N PRO A 38 13.67 -11.98 -5.92
CA PRO A 38 14.51 -12.97 -5.26
C PRO A 38 15.95 -12.81 -5.72
N ASP A 39 16.80 -12.25 -4.86
CA ASP A 39 18.24 -12.49 -4.90
C ASP A 39 18.56 -13.45 -3.74
N GLU A 40 19.00 -14.64 -4.12
CA GLU A 40 19.69 -15.67 -3.32
C GLU A 40 19.09 -16.10 -1.95
N VAL A 41 18.76 -17.38 -1.90
CA VAL A 41 18.55 -18.26 -0.74
C VAL A 41 19.30 -17.84 0.55
N GLN A 42 18.54 -17.45 1.59
CA GLN A 42 18.92 -17.72 2.98
C GLN A 42 17.68 -18.21 3.72
N GLY A 43 17.62 -19.53 3.95
CA GLY A 43 16.52 -20.18 4.65
C GLY A 43 16.35 -19.66 6.06
N ASN A 44 15.10 -19.54 6.51
CA ASN A 44 14.80 -19.63 7.92
C ASN A 44 13.48 -20.36 8.16
N ILE A 45 13.62 -21.59 8.64
CA ILE A 45 12.56 -22.41 9.19
C ILE A 45 12.10 -21.73 10.50
N GLY A 46 10.89 -21.17 10.51
CA GLY A 46 10.32 -20.55 11.71
C GLY A 46 8.83 -20.14 11.62
N HIS A 47 8.11 -20.59 10.58
CA HIS A 47 6.82 -20.01 10.19
C HIS A 47 5.59 -20.41 11.05
N ALA A 48 5.73 -21.26 12.08
CA ALA A 48 4.57 -21.72 12.86
C ALA A 48 4.43 -21.08 14.25
N ALA A 49 5.41 -20.30 14.71
CA ALA A 49 5.41 -19.72 16.06
C ALA A 49 5.00 -18.24 16.12
N GLU A 50 5.11 -17.49 15.01
CA GLU A 50 4.78 -16.05 14.98
C GLU A 50 3.27 -15.76 14.80
N GLU A 51 2.47 -16.74 14.39
CA GLU A 51 1.02 -16.55 14.19
C GLU A 51 0.28 -16.34 15.53
N LEU A 52 0.81 -16.85 16.64
CA LEU A 52 0.27 -16.59 17.99
C LEU A 52 0.67 -15.22 18.55
N GLY A 53 1.60 -14.50 17.91
CA GLY A 53 2.06 -13.17 18.31
C GLY A 53 1.20 -12.02 17.77
N ARG A 54 0.48 -12.23 16.65
CA ARG A 54 -0.37 -11.19 16.04
C ARG A 54 -1.72 -10.98 16.74
N LEU A 55 -2.10 -11.87 17.66
CA LEU A 55 -3.27 -11.70 18.55
C LEU A 55 -2.92 -11.02 19.87
N ALA A 56 -1.63 -10.72 20.12
CA ALA A 56 -1.23 -9.94 21.28
C ALA A 56 -1.64 -8.47 21.06
N ILE A 57 -2.49 -7.94 21.94
CA ILE A 57 -2.76 -6.51 22.03
C ILE A 57 -1.42 -5.86 22.41
N ARG A 58 -0.66 -5.44 21.41
CA ARG A 58 0.53 -4.64 21.62
C ARG A 58 0.06 -3.22 21.84
N ASP A 59 0.05 -2.80 23.11
CA ASP A 59 0.03 -1.38 23.45
C ASP A 59 1.29 -0.76 22.83
N GLN A 60 1.13 -0.27 21.60
CA GLN A 60 2.17 0.42 20.89
C GLN A 60 2.31 1.79 21.53
N ASN A 61 3.07 1.80 22.63
CA ASN A 61 3.39 2.97 23.43
C ASN A 61 4.08 4.01 22.53
N CYS A 62 3.35 5.07 22.19
CA CYS A 62 3.86 6.27 21.54
C CYS A 62 4.73 7.06 22.53
N ASN A 63 5.93 6.57 22.88
CA ASN A 63 6.83 7.35 23.73
C ASN A 63 7.47 8.48 22.90
N GLY A 64 7.13 9.70 23.27
CA GLY A 64 7.47 10.93 22.59
C GLY A 64 8.94 11.29 22.70
N ASP A 65 9.44 11.88 21.62
CA ASP A 65 10.50 12.87 21.70
C ASP A 65 10.01 14.13 20.96
N ASN A 66 10.12 15.27 21.63
CA ASN A 66 9.47 16.52 21.28
C ASN A 66 10.13 17.13 20.02
N CYS A 67 9.48 16.96 18.87
CA CYS A 67 9.67 17.82 17.71
C CYS A 67 8.30 18.25 17.22
N GLU A 68 7.77 19.34 17.79
CA GLU A 68 6.86 20.31 17.17
C GLU A 68 5.73 19.77 16.23
N ARG A 69 5.18 18.59 16.49
CA ARG A 69 4.05 18.00 15.72
C ARG A 69 2.68 18.55 16.11
N ILE A 70 2.66 19.67 16.84
CA ILE A 70 1.48 20.55 16.92
C ILE A 70 1.27 21.29 15.59
N SER A 71 2.19 21.19 14.63
CA SER A 71 2.02 21.72 13.28
C SER A 71 0.95 20.94 12.50
N ARG A 72 -0.28 21.40 12.72
CA ARG A 72 -1.53 21.23 11.97
C ARG A 72 -2.21 19.89 12.17
N ARG A 73 -2.86 19.75 13.34
CA ARG A 73 -4.24 19.26 13.40
C ARG A 73 -5.13 20.20 12.56
N GLY A 74 -4.84 20.30 11.25
CA GLY A 74 -5.76 20.94 10.32
C GLY A 74 -7.06 20.19 10.44
N SER A 75 -8.17 20.91 10.50
CA SER A 75 -9.50 20.31 10.42
C SER A 75 -9.49 19.37 9.21
N ARG A 76 -9.56 18.06 9.45
CA ARG A 76 -9.72 17.07 8.39
C ARG A 76 -11.01 17.46 7.67
N VAL A 77 -10.91 17.95 6.44
CA VAL A 77 -12.09 18.32 5.67
C VAL A 77 -12.84 17.02 5.37
N PRO A 78 -14.07 16.82 5.89
CA PRO A 78 -14.87 15.65 5.53
C PRO A 78 -15.25 15.79 4.06
N LEU A 79 -14.91 14.79 3.25
CA LEU A 79 -15.45 14.70 1.89
C LEU A 79 -16.65 13.77 1.92
N PRO A 80 -17.79 14.17 1.33
CA PRO A 80 -18.91 13.27 1.15
C PRO A 80 -18.51 12.13 0.19
N TRP A 81 -19.14 10.97 0.33
CA TRP A 81 -18.80 9.75 -0.41
C TRP A 81 -18.85 9.95 -1.93
N GLU A 82 -19.72 10.82 -2.42
CA GLU A 82 -19.86 11.18 -3.84
C GLU A 82 -18.57 11.76 -4.43
N LEU A 83 -17.73 12.42 -3.63
CA LEU A 83 -16.42 12.92 -4.03
C LEU A 83 -15.30 11.89 -3.82
N ILE A 84 -15.49 10.95 -2.89
CA ILE A 84 -14.52 9.87 -2.66
C ILE A 84 -14.62 8.81 -3.76
N GLN A 85 -15.81 8.55 -4.27
CA GLN A 85 -16.03 7.58 -5.35
C GLN A 85 -15.17 7.85 -6.61
N PRO A 86 -15.14 9.07 -7.20
CA PRO A 86 -14.25 9.35 -8.32
C PRO A 86 -12.78 9.31 -7.90
N THR A 87 -12.46 9.70 -6.66
CA THR A 87 -11.09 9.63 -6.12
C THR A 87 -10.57 8.19 -6.14
N LEU A 88 -11.34 7.23 -5.60
CA LEU A 88 -10.99 5.81 -5.60
C LEU A 88 -10.90 5.22 -7.00
N ARG A 89 -11.75 5.64 -7.93
CA ARG A 89 -11.66 5.21 -9.34
C ARG A 89 -10.35 5.67 -10.00
N ILE A 90 -9.95 6.92 -9.77
CA ILE A 90 -8.69 7.45 -10.32
C ILE A 90 -7.51 6.71 -9.70
N LEU A 91 -7.52 6.45 -8.39
CA LEU A 91 -6.49 5.63 -7.73
C LEU A 91 -6.43 4.21 -8.30
N GLY A 92 -7.58 3.57 -8.52
CA GLY A 92 -7.64 2.26 -9.18
C GLY A 92 -7.01 2.27 -10.56
N HIS A 93 -7.24 3.31 -11.36
CA HIS A 93 -6.55 3.50 -12.64
C HIS A 93 -5.04 3.76 -12.49
N CYS A 94 -4.60 4.43 -11.44
CA CYS A 94 -3.17 4.65 -11.18
C CYS A 94 -2.48 3.37 -10.70
N LEU A 95 -3.20 2.43 -10.10
CA LEU A 95 -2.66 1.14 -9.65
C LEU A 95 -2.63 0.08 -10.75
N LEU A 96 -3.74 -0.05 -11.50
CA LEU A 96 -4.04 -1.25 -12.28
C LEU A 96 -4.09 -1.02 -13.81
N ALA A 97 -3.99 0.22 -14.29
CA ALA A 97 -4.04 0.45 -15.73
C ALA A 97 -2.76 -0.10 -16.42
N PRO A 98 -2.90 -0.61 -17.66
CA PRO A 98 -1.74 -1.06 -18.42
C PRO A 98 -0.80 0.11 -18.70
N LEU A 99 0.51 -0.17 -18.72
CA LEU A 99 1.56 0.80 -19.09
C LEU A 99 1.68 2.02 -18.16
N ILE A 100 1.29 1.89 -16.88
CA ILE A 100 1.52 2.94 -15.88
C ILE A 100 2.97 2.88 -15.38
N PRO A 101 3.69 4.02 -15.30
CA PRO A 101 5.03 4.05 -14.72
C PRO A 101 5.00 3.64 -13.25
N GLN A 102 6.02 2.92 -12.82
CA GLN A 102 6.12 2.35 -11.48
C GLN A 102 5.95 3.40 -10.36
N GLU A 103 6.52 4.60 -10.56
CA GLU A 103 6.41 5.72 -9.60
C GLU A 103 4.96 6.14 -9.33
N VAL A 104 4.11 6.15 -10.37
CA VAL A 104 2.68 6.47 -10.21
C VAL A 104 1.96 5.36 -9.46
N ARG A 105 2.34 4.09 -9.67
CA ARG A 105 1.77 2.96 -8.94
C ARG A 105 2.13 3.01 -7.46
N ASP A 106 3.38 3.31 -7.14
CA ASP A 106 3.85 3.39 -5.76
C ASP A 106 3.24 4.59 -5.02
N ALA A 107 3.15 5.75 -5.67
CA ALA A 107 2.43 6.91 -5.14
C ALA A 107 0.94 6.60 -4.91
N ALA A 108 0.29 5.91 -5.85
CA ALA A 108 -1.11 5.51 -5.70
C ALA A 108 -1.32 4.47 -4.59
N SER A 109 -0.39 3.52 -4.43
CA SER A 109 -0.43 2.53 -3.36
C SER A 109 -0.36 3.20 -1.99
N SER A 110 0.58 4.14 -1.82
CA SER A 110 0.66 4.97 -0.62
C SER A 110 -0.62 5.78 -0.38
N ALA A 111 -1.18 6.41 -1.41
CA ALA A 111 -2.40 7.19 -1.31
C ALA A 111 -3.62 6.35 -0.90
N VAL A 112 -3.79 5.14 -1.45
CA VAL A 112 -4.89 4.24 -1.06
C VAL A 112 -4.72 3.77 0.38
N CYS A 113 -3.51 3.46 0.85
CA CYS A 113 -3.26 3.13 2.25
C CYS A 113 -3.62 4.28 3.20
N CYS A 114 -3.30 5.52 2.83
CA CYS A 114 -3.72 6.71 3.58
C CYS A 114 -5.26 6.87 3.60
N VAL A 115 -5.93 6.66 2.46
CA VAL A 115 -7.41 6.71 2.37
C VAL A 115 -8.05 5.63 3.25
N TYR A 116 -7.52 4.41 3.24
CA TYR A 116 -7.97 3.32 4.11
C TYR A 116 -7.83 3.69 5.59
N ALA A 117 -6.63 4.15 5.99
CA ALA A 117 -6.34 4.62 7.33
C ALA A 117 -7.34 5.69 7.80
N ARG A 118 -7.62 6.68 6.94
CA ARG A 118 -8.62 7.70 7.23
C ARG A 118 -10.02 7.12 7.36
N ALA A 119 -10.45 6.30 6.41
CA ALA A 119 -11.79 5.73 6.38
C ALA A 119 -12.09 4.89 7.64
N SER A 120 -11.08 4.19 8.16
CA SER A 120 -11.16 3.45 9.41
C SER A 120 -11.37 4.35 10.63
N HIS A 121 -10.81 5.56 10.62
CA HIS A 121 -11.05 6.56 11.67
C HIS A 121 -12.39 7.28 11.52
N ASP A 122 -12.82 7.53 10.29
CA ASP A 122 -14.08 8.22 9.98
C ASP A 122 -15.29 7.25 10.02
N ILE A 123 -15.05 5.94 10.16
CA ILE A 123 -16.05 4.86 10.20
C ILE A 123 -16.96 4.89 8.96
N GLU A 124 -16.35 5.02 7.78
CA GLU A 124 -17.06 5.04 6.49
C GLU A 124 -16.93 3.67 5.79
N PRO A 125 -17.88 2.74 5.99
CA PRO A 125 -17.72 1.33 5.60
C PRO A 125 -17.55 1.16 4.08
N GLN A 126 -18.15 2.03 3.28
CA GLN A 126 -18.07 1.98 1.83
C GLN A 126 -16.65 2.29 1.33
N VAL A 127 -15.99 3.28 1.94
CA VAL A 127 -14.60 3.64 1.63
C VAL A 127 -13.66 2.55 2.11
N ILE A 128 -13.88 2.02 3.33
CA ILE A 128 -13.04 0.95 3.91
C ILE A 128 -13.00 -0.25 2.97
N LEU A 129 -14.17 -0.73 2.53
CA LEU A 129 -14.27 -1.88 1.64
C LEU A 129 -13.59 -1.61 0.29
N ALA A 130 -13.88 -0.47 -0.33
CA ALA A 130 -13.33 -0.14 -1.64
C ALA A 130 -11.81 0.05 -1.61
N ALA A 131 -11.27 0.74 -0.59
CA ALA A 131 -9.84 0.94 -0.43
C ALA A 131 -9.13 -0.40 -0.14
N ARG A 132 -9.67 -1.23 0.75
CA ARG A 132 -9.12 -2.57 1.05
C ARG A 132 -9.09 -3.46 -0.19
N SER A 133 -10.16 -3.47 -0.99
CA SER A 133 -10.18 -4.22 -2.25
C SER A 133 -9.11 -3.74 -3.24
N LEU A 134 -8.88 -2.43 -3.36
CA LEU A 134 -7.81 -1.89 -4.21
C LEU A 134 -6.42 -2.30 -3.73
N ILE A 135 -6.17 -2.27 -2.41
CA ILE A 135 -4.88 -2.69 -1.83
C ILE A 135 -4.61 -4.17 -2.14
N GLN A 136 -5.61 -5.03 -1.90
CA GLN A 136 -5.49 -6.46 -2.18
C GLN A 136 -5.26 -6.74 -3.67
N LEU A 137 -5.94 -6.02 -4.56
CA LEU A 137 -5.70 -6.13 -6.00
C LEU A 137 -4.28 -5.69 -6.41
N ASP A 138 -3.73 -4.59 -5.84
CA ASP A 138 -2.34 -4.18 -6.10
C ASP A 138 -1.35 -5.26 -5.62
N ILE A 139 -1.55 -5.82 -4.44
CA ILE A 139 -0.71 -6.90 -3.90
C ILE A 139 -0.75 -8.12 -4.81
N SER A 140 -1.95 -8.60 -5.17
CA SER A 140 -2.13 -9.75 -6.05
C SER A 140 -1.50 -9.53 -7.42
N THR A 141 -1.67 -8.34 -8.02
CA THR A 141 -1.09 -8.04 -9.34
C THR A 141 0.44 -7.98 -9.30
N ARG A 142 1.04 -7.38 -8.26
CA ARG A 142 2.49 -7.41 -8.05
C ARG A 142 3.01 -8.84 -7.89
N LYS A 143 2.31 -9.66 -7.10
CA LYS A 143 2.65 -11.07 -6.91
C LYS A 143 2.60 -11.85 -8.23
N THR A 144 1.53 -11.71 -9.00
CA THR A 144 1.41 -12.37 -10.32
C THR A 144 2.49 -11.90 -11.29
N ALA A 145 2.82 -10.61 -11.32
CA ALA A 145 3.91 -10.09 -12.14
C ALA A 145 5.27 -10.68 -11.74
N LYS A 146 5.54 -10.80 -10.43
CA LYS A 146 6.74 -11.44 -9.89
C LYS A 146 6.81 -12.93 -10.24
N ASP A 147 5.72 -13.67 -10.07
CA ASP A 147 5.64 -15.10 -10.39
C ASP A 147 5.85 -15.32 -11.90
N ALA A 148 5.31 -14.45 -12.75
CA ALA A 148 5.53 -14.49 -14.20
C ALA A 148 7.00 -14.25 -14.57
N LEU A 149 7.69 -13.33 -13.88
CA LEU A 149 9.13 -13.10 -14.08
C LEU A 149 9.95 -14.33 -13.70
N ILE A 150 9.66 -14.96 -12.56
CA ILE A 150 10.33 -16.19 -12.10
C ILE A 150 10.16 -17.32 -13.12
N PHE A 151 8.95 -17.52 -13.63
CA PHE A 151 8.68 -18.57 -14.63
C PHE A 151 9.31 -18.28 -16.00
N SER A 152 9.50 -17.01 -16.35
CA SER A 152 10.08 -16.60 -17.64
C SER A 152 11.61 -16.64 -17.70
N ALA A 153 12.30 -16.85 -16.57
CA ALA A 153 13.76 -16.94 -16.54
C ALA A 153 14.22 -18.24 -17.25
N PRO A 154 14.89 -18.15 -18.41
CA PRO A 154 15.35 -19.34 -19.11
C PRO A 154 16.45 -20.01 -18.31
N ASP A 155 16.27 -21.31 -18.04
CA ASP A 155 17.25 -22.20 -17.45
C ASP A 155 18.46 -22.31 -18.38
N GLN A 156 19.41 -21.38 -18.25
CA GLN A 156 20.74 -21.50 -18.87
C GLN A 156 21.62 -22.43 -18.02
N ALA A 157 21.16 -23.68 -17.82
CA ALA A 157 22.03 -24.77 -17.44
C ALA A 157 22.74 -25.28 -18.71
N SER A 158 23.88 -24.64 -19.00
CA SER A 158 24.75 -24.99 -20.11
C SER A 158 25.15 -26.47 -20.04
N ASN A 159 24.72 -27.22 -21.06
CA ASN A 159 25.38 -28.44 -21.51
C ASN A 159 26.89 -28.15 -21.65
N HIS A 160 27.71 -28.76 -20.80
CA HIS A 160 29.15 -28.87 -21.04
C HIS A 160 29.45 -30.33 -21.40
N ILE A 161 29.96 -30.45 -22.62
CA ILE A 161 30.43 -31.64 -23.34
C ILE A 161 31.53 -32.36 -22.56
#